data_AF-A0A552QTV0-F1
#
_entry.id   AF-A0A552QTV0-F1
#
_cell.length_a   1.000
_cell.length_b   1.000
_cell.length_c   1.000
_cell.angle_alpha   90.00
_cell.angle_beta   90.00
_cell.angle_gamma   90.00
#
_symmetry.space_group_name_H-M   'P 1'
#
loop_
_entity.id
_entity.type
_entity.pdbx_description
1 polymer ?
#
loop_
_entity_poly.entity_id
_entity_poly.type
_entity_poly.pdbx_seq_one_letter_code
_entity_poly.pdbx_strand_id
1 'polypeptide(L)'
;MTEAVGSVPGLTVFLVLRDDFYPRLAASAPALLEKLRHGMVNVPATLDRDELHAIITRPAAAVGVRLEDGLPQQIMDALFAGSEFAGPRGTAPTTLLPALQLTLNRLWQGLDESGTLTRAAYERIGEVTGALRVWCQDAVDSLPVDLRPVAERLLTALVRPSDDERQVPAARQRVPLADLRELEEGADEVLRELTRRRLVITGIRRRPGRPDADVPAVEEPIAELIHDVLIRAWPALGDWAARDHRFHDWLRRADERLAQWAGRRHPDDLLRGSDLAEGLEWADRRRLPGRTATYLTASSAHRKARLRRAQRLNAVLGTALVLVVLAASLAFQQRQQALDAQRLAQSRQLVVQSRTLLDTDPELAALLAVQAYRTRATTESRAALYTAAALPMQRRLEGGAGGIAVSADGRTLVTNVGMRPNHDEMVIRLRDLVSGREREQSTPATIRVAVQPSSVAWSVPSRSTAPGAPWRSGR
;
A
#
# COMPACT_ATOMS: atom_id res chain seq x y z
N MET A 1 65.00 -63.74 5.45
CA MET A 1 64.10 -63.07 4.48
C MET A 1 62.67 -63.62 4.57
N THR A 2 62.21 -64.01 5.77
CA THR A 2 60.92 -64.70 5.99
C THR A 2 60.05 -64.06 7.08
N GLU A 3 60.51 -63.00 7.74
CA GLU A 3 59.68 -62.20 8.67
C GLU A 3 58.91 -61.05 7.98
N ALA A 4 59.26 -60.72 6.73
CA ALA A 4 58.65 -59.59 6.00
C ALA A 4 57.37 -59.94 5.22
N VAL A 5 56.94 -61.21 5.21
CA VAL A 5 55.81 -61.69 4.39
C VAL A 5 54.48 -61.72 5.17
N GLY A 6 54.51 -61.52 6.50
CA GLY A 6 53.32 -61.48 7.36
C GLY A 6 52.96 -60.10 7.92
N SER A 7 53.81 -59.09 7.77
CA SER A 7 53.54 -57.75 8.29
C SER A 7 52.60 -56.99 7.35
N VAL A 8 51.30 -57.11 7.58
CA VAL A 8 50.37 -56.09 7.06
C VAL A 8 50.76 -54.79 7.76
N PRO A 9 51.19 -53.74 7.03
CA PRO A 9 51.52 -52.48 7.66
C PRO A 9 50.31 -52.00 8.46
N GLY A 10 50.49 -51.77 9.75
CA GLY A 10 49.43 -51.26 10.62
C GLY A 10 48.94 -49.93 10.07
N LEU A 11 47.66 -49.89 9.67
CA LEU A 11 47.03 -48.66 9.19
C LEU A 11 46.41 -47.94 10.40
N THR A 12 47.00 -46.83 10.82
CA THR A 12 46.37 -45.91 11.77
C THR A 12 45.57 -44.87 10.99
N VAL A 13 44.26 -44.82 11.22
CA VAL A 13 43.35 -43.84 10.61
C VAL A 13 42.93 -42.82 11.67
N PHE A 14 43.27 -41.55 11.44
CA PHE A 14 42.74 -40.44 12.22
C PHE A 14 41.54 -39.84 11.50
N LEU A 15 40.39 -39.79 12.17
CA LEU A 15 39.18 -39.18 11.67
C LEU A 15 38.93 -37.87 12.40
N VAL A 16 38.86 -36.77 11.66
CA VAL A 16 38.53 -35.45 12.19
C VAL A 16 37.13 -35.10 11.70
N LEU A 17 36.25 -34.79 12.64
CA LEU A 17 34.86 -34.43 12.38
C LEU A 17 34.53 -33.16 13.16
N ARG A 18 33.86 -32.20 12.52
CA ARG A 18 33.24 -31.11 13.26
C ARG A 18 32.02 -31.63 14.02
N ASP A 19 31.83 -31.15 15.24
CA ASP A 19 30.76 -31.57 16.16
C ASP A 19 29.35 -31.49 15.52
N ASP A 20 29.10 -30.46 14.71
CA ASP A 20 27.83 -30.25 13.99
C ASP A 20 27.49 -31.35 12.96
N PHE A 21 28.46 -32.15 12.52
CA PHE A 21 28.24 -33.30 11.65
C PHE A 21 28.06 -34.62 12.40
N TYR A 22 28.25 -34.65 13.73
CA TYR A 22 28.09 -35.86 14.52
C TYR A 22 26.69 -36.52 14.37
N PRO A 23 25.56 -35.78 14.43
CA PRO A 23 24.23 -36.39 14.26
C PRO A 23 24.05 -37.05 12.89
N ARG A 24 24.63 -36.45 11.84
CA ARG A 24 24.59 -37.02 10.49
C ARG A 24 25.42 -38.29 10.37
N LEU A 25 26.63 -38.29 10.93
CA LEU A 25 27.49 -39.47 10.93
C LEU A 25 26.83 -40.62 11.69
N ALA A 26 26.23 -40.33 12.84
CA ALA A 26 25.51 -41.32 13.65
C ALA A 26 24.35 -41.97 12.89
N ALA A 27 23.61 -41.19 12.10
CA ALA A 27 22.55 -41.70 11.26
C ALA A 27 23.08 -42.51 10.06
N SER A 28 24.15 -42.07 9.40
CA SER A 28 24.63 -42.68 8.15
C SER A 28 25.57 -43.88 8.35
N ALA A 29 26.30 -43.94 9.47
CA ALA A 29 27.35 -44.92 9.69
C ALA A 29 27.48 -45.34 11.17
N PRO A 30 26.41 -45.90 11.79
CA PRO A 30 26.43 -46.26 13.21
C PRO A 30 27.51 -47.30 13.55
N ALA A 31 27.77 -48.27 12.65
CA ALA A 31 28.80 -49.29 12.84
C ALA A 31 30.23 -48.71 12.92
N LEU A 32 30.47 -47.57 12.25
CA LEU A 32 31.75 -46.86 12.35
C LEU A 32 31.88 -46.19 13.72
N LEU A 33 30.83 -45.53 14.20
CA LEU A 33 30.84 -44.90 15.53
C LEU A 33 31.10 -45.90 16.64
N GLU A 34 30.46 -47.08 16.61
CA GLU A 34 30.71 -48.14 17.60
C GLU A 34 32.19 -48.51 17.70
N LYS A 35 32.91 -48.55 16.56
CA LYS A 35 34.36 -48.81 16.53
C LYS A 35 35.19 -47.63 17.05
N LEU A 36 34.69 -46.41 16.96
CA LEU A 36 35.40 -45.18 17.39
C LEU A 36 35.16 -44.81 18.86
N ARG A 37 34.20 -45.46 19.54
CA ARG A 37 33.79 -45.16 20.93
C ARG A 37 34.93 -44.99 21.91
N HIS A 38 36.01 -45.74 21.77
CA HIS A 38 37.13 -45.77 22.72
C HIS A 38 38.30 -44.84 22.36
N GLY A 39 38.18 -44.03 21.30
CA GLY A 39 39.25 -43.14 20.81
C GLY A 39 38.78 -41.75 20.40
N MET A 40 37.57 -41.34 20.79
CA MET A 40 37.07 -40.00 20.50
C MET A 40 37.71 -38.97 21.44
N VAL A 41 38.44 -38.02 20.85
CA VAL A 41 38.99 -36.85 21.54
C VAL A 41 38.24 -35.63 21.04
N ASN A 42 37.54 -34.95 21.95
CA ASN A 42 36.94 -33.66 21.66
C ASN A 42 38.00 -32.58 21.75
N VAL A 43 38.16 -31.81 20.68
CA VAL A 43 39.03 -30.63 20.68
C VAL A 43 38.25 -29.47 21.29
N PRO A 44 38.71 -28.86 22.40
CA PRO A 44 38.03 -27.74 23.01
C PRO A 44 37.91 -26.54 22.07
N ALA A 45 36.86 -25.73 22.29
CA ALA A 45 36.65 -24.48 21.55
C ALA A 45 37.63 -23.36 21.98
N THR A 46 38.27 -23.55 23.14
CA THR A 46 39.19 -22.60 23.77
C THR A 46 40.46 -23.31 24.21
N LEU A 47 41.57 -22.60 24.14
CA LEU A 47 42.90 -23.02 24.57
C LEU A 47 43.26 -22.28 25.85
N ASP A 48 43.85 -23.00 26.81
CA ASP A 48 44.50 -22.36 27.95
C ASP A 48 45.92 -21.87 27.60
N ARG A 49 46.55 -21.17 28.54
CA ARG A 49 47.89 -20.59 28.34
C ARG A 49 48.97 -21.67 28.16
N ASP A 50 48.86 -22.79 28.86
CA ASP A 50 49.86 -23.87 28.80
C ASP A 50 49.77 -24.65 27.49
N GLU A 51 48.55 -24.89 27.01
CA GLU A 51 48.26 -25.46 25.70
C GLU A 51 48.81 -24.57 24.58
N LEU A 52 48.54 -23.25 24.65
CA LEU A 52 49.05 -22.31 23.66
C LEU A 52 50.58 -22.21 23.68
N HIS A 53 51.19 -22.21 24.87
CA HIS A 53 52.63 -22.27 25.03
C HIS A 53 53.21 -23.54 24.41
N ALA A 54 52.57 -24.70 24.63
CA ALA A 54 52.99 -25.97 24.05
C ALA A 54 52.85 -25.99 22.52
N ILE A 55 51.80 -25.39 21.96
CA ILE A 55 51.59 -25.24 20.51
C ILE A 55 52.69 -24.40 19.87
N ILE A 56 53.20 -23.37 20.57
CA ILE A 56 54.27 -22.51 20.07
C ILE A 56 55.64 -23.20 20.18
N THR A 57 55.93 -23.81 21.34
CA THR A 57 57.29 -24.24 21.70
C THR A 57 57.63 -25.68 21.29
N ARG A 58 56.70 -26.62 21.42
CA ARG A 58 56.99 -28.05 21.18
C ARG A 58 57.30 -28.36 19.71
N PRO A 59 56.58 -27.80 18.71
CA PRO A 59 56.93 -28.04 17.31
C PRO A 59 58.33 -27.54 16.95
N ALA A 60 58.71 -26.36 17.46
CA ALA A 60 60.04 -25.80 17.25
C ALA A 60 61.14 -26.68 17.87
N ALA A 61 60.94 -27.12 19.12
CA ALA A 61 61.85 -28.03 19.81
C ALA A 61 62.01 -29.37 19.07
N ALA A 62 60.92 -29.92 18.53
CA ALA A 62 60.94 -31.18 17.78
C ALA A 62 61.76 -31.10 16.49
N VAL A 63 61.91 -29.91 15.90
CA VAL A 63 62.72 -29.68 14.69
C VAL A 63 64.04 -28.96 14.97
N GLY A 64 64.40 -28.78 16.25
CA GLY A 64 65.67 -28.18 16.67
C GLY A 64 65.77 -26.65 16.51
N VAL A 65 64.65 -25.94 16.32
CA VAL A 65 64.62 -24.48 16.25
C VAL A 65 64.44 -23.87 17.63
N ARG A 66 65.23 -22.83 17.92
CA ARG A 66 65.19 -22.11 19.21
C ARG A 66 64.26 -20.91 19.10
N LEU A 67 63.60 -20.57 20.20
CA LEU A 67 62.89 -19.31 20.35
C LEU A 67 63.69 -18.44 21.31
N GLU A 68 63.84 -17.15 20.99
CA GLU A 68 64.40 -16.18 21.91
C GLU A 68 63.59 -16.12 23.21
N ASP A 69 64.28 -15.98 24.34
CA ASP A 69 63.64 -15.90 25.65
C ASP A 69 62.59 -14.78 25.70
N GLY A 70 61.40 -15.12 26.19
CA GLY A 70 60.27 -14.19 26.28
C GLY A 70 59.43 -14.06 25.00
N LEU A 71 59.90 -14.55 23.84
CA LEU A 71 59.10 -14.53 22.60
C LEU A 71 57.79 -15.33 22.72
N PRO A 72 57.76 -16.56 23.28
CA PRO A 72 56.51 -17.29 23.45
C PRO A 72 55.50 -16.51 24.31
N GLN A 73 55.97 -15.89 25.40
CA GLN A 73 55.13 -15.07 26.29
C GLN A 73 54.59 -13.84 25.56
N GLN A 74 55.42 -13.15 24.79
CA GLN A 74 55.00 -11.99 24.00
C GLN A 74 53.92 -12.36 22.95
N ILE A 75 54.07 -13.49 22.25
CA ILE A 75 53.06 -13.99 21.30
C ILE A 75 51.74 -14.30 22.03
N MET A 76 51.81 -15.00 23.16
CA MET A 76 50.63 -15.33 23.94
C MET A 76 49.93 -14.07 24.47
N ASP A 77 50.68 -13.15 25.05
CA ASP A 77 50.13 -11.92 25.62
C ASP A 77 49.43 -11.07 24.54
N ALA A 78 50.00 -10.97 23.34
CA ALA A 78 49.35 -10.32 22.20
C ALA A 78 48.02 -10.99 21.81
N LEU A 79 47.97 -12.33 21.83
CA LEU A 79 46.76 -13.10 21.53
C LEU A 79 45.67 -12.98 22.60
N PHE A 80 46.04 -12.96 23.88
CA PHE A 80 45.09 -12.83 24.99
C PHE A 80 44.61 -11.39 25.21
N ALA A 81 45.44 -10.39 24.91
CA ALA A 81 45.10 -8.97 25.05
C ALA A 81 44.30 -8.42 23.87
N GLY A 82 44.43 -9.01 22.67
CA GLY A 82 43.74 -8.56 21.46
C GLY A 82 42.23 -8.78 21.54
N SER A 83 41.44 -7.71 21.44
CA SER A 83 39.97 -7.79 21.41
C SER A 83 39.43 -8.65 20.25
N GLU A 84 40.19 -8.76 19.16
CA GLU A 84 39.87 -9.58 17.98
C GLU A 84 39.88 -11.11 18.27
N PHE A 85 40.60 -11.50 19.33
CA PHE A 85 40.87 -12.89 19.71
C PHE A 85 40.47 -13.20 21.15
N ALA A 86 39.78 -12.29 21.84
CA ALA A 86 39.45 -12.46 23.24
C ALA A 86 38.42 -13.59 23.44
N GLY A 87 38.83 -14.64 24.15
CA GLY A 87 37.95 -15.69 24.64
C GLY A 87 37.39 -15.37 26.03
N PRO A 88 36.49 -16.22 26.57
CA PRO A 88 36.05 -16.12 27.96
C PRO A 88 37.25 -16.18 28.93
N ARG A 89 37.34 -15.21 29.84
CA ARG A 89 38.26 -15.14 31.01
C ARG A 89 39.53 -16.02 30.92
N GLY A 90 40.60 -15.48 30.34
CA GLY A 90 41.93 -16.10 30.39
C GLY A 90 42.12 -17.31 29.45
N THR A 91 41.16 -17.57 28.57
CA THR A 91 41.28 -18.58 27.50
C THR A 91 41.26 -17.90 26.13
N ALA A 92 41.86 -18.55 25.14
CA ALA A 92 41.94 -18.05 23.78
C ALA A 92 41.15 -18.96 22.83
N PRO A 93 40.31 -18.45 21.93
CA PRO A 93 39.50 -19.28 21.05
C PRO A 93 40.39 -20.03 20.05
N THR A 94 40.11 -21.31 19.81
CA THR A 94 40.85 -22.15 18.84
C THR A 94 40.82 -21.56 17.42
N THR A 95 39.88 -20.66 17.13
CA THR A 95 39.77 -19.93 15.84
C THR A 95 40.91 -18.95 15.58
N LEU A 96 41.79 -18.67 16.56
CA LEU A 96 43.02 -17.87 16.38
C LEU A 96 44.18 -18.67 15.77
N LEU A 97 44.15 -20.00 15.86
CA LEU A 97 45.25 -20.87 15.43
C LEU A 97 45.73 -20.61 13.99
N PRO A 98 44.86 -20.28 13.01
CA PRO A 98 45.34 -19.92 11.69
C PRO A 98 46.21 -18.66 11.64
N ALA A 99 45.89 -17.63 12.44
CA ALA A 99 46.72 -16.43 12.54
C ALA A 99 48.06 -16.75 13.20
N LEU A 100 48.05 -17.56 14.26
CA LEU A 100 49.27 -18.05 14.90
C LEU A 100 50.12 -18.88 13.91
N GLN A 101 49.51 -19.80 13.17
CA GLN A 101 50.20 -20.60 12.16
C GLN A 101 50.90 -19.72 11.12
N LEU A 102 50.22 -18.70 10.61
CA LEU A 102 50.81 -17.77 9.64
C LEU A 102 51.99 -17.02 10.27
N THR A 103 51.81 -16.52 11.49
CA THR A 103 52.85 -15.79 12.24
C THR A 103 54.09 -16.65 12.42
N LEU A 104 53.93 -17.88 12.92
CA LEU A 104 55.04 -18.82 13.12
C LEU A 104 55.71 -19.21 11.80
N ASN A 105 54.95 -19.36 10.71
CA ASN A 105 55.50 -19.61 9.38
C ASN A 105 56.33 -18.41 8.87
N ARG A 106 55.85 -17.18 9.08
CA ARG A 106 56.61 -15.97 8.71
C ARG A 106 57.87 -15.82 9.54
N LEU A 107 57.80 -16.10 10.84
CA LEU A 107 58.98 -16.16 11.71
C LEU A 107 59.98 -17.20 11.23
N TRP A 108 59.50 -18.39 10.86
CA TRP A 108 60.33 -19.46 10.30
C TRP A 108 61.05 -19.03 9.00
N GLN A 109 60.35 -18.32 8.11
CA GLN A 109 60.96 -17.77 6.89
C GLN A 109 62.03 -16.70 7.17
N GLY A 110 61.95 -16.05 8.33
CA GLY A 110 62.88 -15.02 8.79
C GLY A 110 63.83 -15.48 9.89
N LEU A 111 64.10 -16.79 9.99
CA LEU A 111 65.10 -17.35 10.90
C LEU A 111 66.42 -16.60 10.75
N ASP A 112 67.04 -16.29 11.88
CA ASP A 112 68.39 -15.72 11.86
C ASP A 112 69.44 -16.78 11.48
N GLU A 113 70.68 -16.33 11.30
CA GLU A 113 71.81 -17.20 10.93
C GLU A 113 72.08 -18.30 11.98
N SER A 114 71.59 -18.13 13.21
CA SER A 114 71.74 -19.08 14.31
C SER A 114 70.62 -20.13 14.40
N GLY A 115 69.59 -20.02 13.56
CA GLY A 115 68.41 -20.88 13.60
C GLY A 115 67.45 -20.54 14.76
N THR A 116 67.39 -19.27 15.15
CA THR A 116 66.56 -18.76 16.25
C THR A 116 65.42 -17.88 15.73
N LEU A 117 64.21 -18.10 16.26
CA LEU A 117 63.07 -17.18 16.09
C LEU A 117 63.22 -16.04 17.10
N THR A 118 63.37 -14.82 16.62
CA THR A 118 63.69 -13.65 17.46
C THR A 118 62.50 -12.71 17.65
N ARG A 119 62.49 -11.97 18.76
CA ARG A 119 61.52 -10.89 19.01
C ARG A 119 61.64 -9.77 17.99
N ALA A 120 62.87 -9.45 17.59
CA ALA A 120 63.10 -8.46 16.52
C ALA A 120 62.47 -8.89 15.19
N ALA A 121 62.49 -10.19 14.84
CA ALA A 121 61.78 -10.69 13.67
C ALA A 121 60.26 -10.64 13.85
N TYR A 122 59.75 -10.97 15.05
CA TYR A 122 58.33 -10.90 15.39
C TYR A 122 57.75 -9.48 15.29
N GLU A 123 58.45 -8.48 15.82
CA GLU A 123 58.06 -7.08 15.70
C GLU A 123 58.10 -6.61 14.23
N ARG A 124 59.11 -7.03 13.47
CA ARG A 124 59.27 -6.66 12.06
C ARG A 124 58.14 -7.20 11.17
N ILE A 125 57.63 -8.39 11.46
CA ILE A 125 56.45 -8.93 10.75
C ILE A 125 55.13 -8.31 11.24
N GLY A 126 55.18 -7.43 12.24
CA GLY A 126 54.01 -6.73 12.77
C GLY A 126 53.20 -7.56 13.77
N GLU A 127 53.85 -8.46 14.51
CA GLU A 127 53.20 -9.36 15.45
C GLU A 127 52.14 -10.27 14.78
N VAL A 128 51.19 -10.84 15.54
CA VAL A 128 50.20 -11.77 15.00
C VAL A 128 49.24 -11.10 14.01
N THR A 129 48.54 -10.04 14.44
CA THR A 129 47.53 -9.37 13.60
C THR A 129 48.19 -8.66 12.41
N GLY A 130 49.35 -8.02 12.61
CA GLY A 130 50.05 -7.33 11.54
C GLY A 130 50.59 -8.28 10.48
N ALA A 131 51.15 -9.43 10.85
CA ALA A 131 51.62 -10.41 9.88
C ALA A 131 50.47 -10.94 9.00
N LEU A 132 49.30 -11.16 9.59
CA LEU A 132 48.10 -11.56 8.87
C LEU A 132 47.60 -10.45 7.93
N ARG A 133 47.50 -9.23 8.44
CA ARG A 133 47.07 -8.06 7.66
C ARG A 133 47.99 -7.82 6.45
N VAL A 134 49.31 -7.86 6.64
CA VAL A 134 50.28 -7.70 5.56
C VAL A 134 50.13 -8.81 4.53
N TRP A 135 50.02 -10.07 4.96
CA TRP A 135 49.82 -11.19 4.04
C TRP A 135 48.52 -11.07 3.21
N CYS A 136 47.41 -10.68 3.84
CA CYS A 136 46.15 -10.45 3.13
C CYS A 136 46.27 -9.29 2.12
N GLN A 137 46.88 -8.18 2.56
CA GLN A 137 47.03 -6.98 1.74
C GLN A 137 47.97 -7.24 0.55
N ASP A 138 49.11 -7.89 0.77
CA ASP A 138 50.05 -8.31 -0.28
C ASP A 138 49.38 -9.20 -1.33
N ALA A 139 48.41 -10.03 -0.92
CA ALA A 139 47.68 -10.88 -1.85
C ALA A 139 46.83 -10.07 -2.82
N VAL A 140 46.15 -9.03 -2.34
CA VAL A 140 45.39 -8.12 -3.19
C VAL A 140 46.32 -7.21 -3.99
N ASP A 141 47.39 -6.70 -3.38
CA ASP A 141 48.30 -5.77 -4.04
C ASP A 141 49.15 -6.42 -5.14
N SER A 142 49.32 -7.74 -5.09
CA SER A 142 49.94 -8.49 -6.18
C SER A 142 49.09 -8.63 -7.43
N LEU A 143 47.79 -8.34 -7.35
CA LEU A 143 46.91 -8.33 -8.51
C LEU A 143 47.17 -7.07 -9.36
N PRO A 144 46.99 -7.17 -10.69
CA PRO A 144 46.87 -6.01 -11.56
C PRO A 144 45.90 -4.97 -10.99
N VAL A 145 46.22 -3.69 -11.14
CA VAL A 145 45.48 -2.58 -10.50
C VAL A 145 44.00 -2.57 -10.88
N ASP A 146 43.68 -2.95 -12.11
CA ASP A 146 42.33 -3.09 -12.65
C ASP A 146 41.53 -4.26 -12.04
N LEU A 147 42.22 -5.29 -11.53
CA LEU A 147 41.59 -6.46 -10.89
C LEU A 147 41.42 -6.32 -9.38
N ARG A 148 42.02 -5.31 -8.74
CA ARG A 148 41.87 -5.10 -7.28
C ARG A 148 40.43 -4.82 -6.86
N PRO A 149 39.63 -3.98 -7.58
CA PRO A 149 38.21 -3.82 -7.28
C PRO A 149 37.40 -5.11 -7.45
N VAL A 150 37.80 -5.99 -8.38
CA VAL A 150 37.18 -7.31 -8.55
C VAL A 150 37.48 -8.20 -7.34
N ALA A 151 38.72 -8.20 -6.86
CA ALA A 151 39.11 -8.92 -5.64
C ALA A 151 38.33 -8.47 -4.41
N GLU A 152 38.16 -7.16 -4.22
CA GLU A 152 37.30 -6.61 -3.17
C GLU A 152 35.89 -7.21 -3.25
N ARG A 153 35.23 -7.13 -4.41
CA ARG A 153 33.85 -7.62 -4.59
C ARG A 153 33.73 -9.13 -4.39
N LEU A 154 34.69 -9.92 -4.88
CA LEU A 154 34.69 -11.37 -4.68
C LEU A 154 34.93 -11.76 -3.23
N LEU A 155 35.89 -11.13 -2.55
CA LEU A 155 36.17 -11.40 -1.14
C LEU A 155 34.97 -11.04 -0.26
N THR A 156 34.32 -9.91 -0.53
CA THR A 156 33.10 -9.51 0.18
C THR A 156 31.94 -10.46 -0.09
N ALA A 157 31.80 -11.01 -1.30
CA ALA A 157 30.81 -12.05 -1.58
C ALA A 157 31.01 -13.33 -0.75
N LEU A 158 32.24 -13.64 -0.34
CA LEU A 158 32.57 -14.77 0.52
C LEU A 158 32.36 -14.48 2.02
N VAL A 159 31.92 -13.27 2.39
CA VAL A 159 31.60 -12.87 3.77
C VAL A 159 30.09 -12.79 3.94
N ARG A 160 29.58 -13.47 4.97
CA ARG A 160 28.25 -13.21 5.52
C ARG A 160 28.35 -12.03 6.48
N PRO A 161 27.59 -10.94 6.26
CA PRO A 161 27.54 -9.81 7.19
C PRO A 161 27.17 -10.24 8.61
N SER A 162 27.54 -9.43 9.62
CA SER A 162 27.02 -9.62 10.97
C SER A 162 25.53 -9.35 11.02
N ASP A 163 24.84 -10.04 11.92
CA ASP A 163 23.44 -9.81 12.26
C ASP A 163 23.40 -9.38 13.73
N ASP A 164 23.44 -8.07 13.95
CA ASP A 164 23.53 -7.49 15.29
C ASP A 164 22.26 -7.77 16.12
N GLU A 165 21.09 -7.84 15.46
CA GLU A 165 19.81 -8.19 16.11
C GLU A 165 19.83 -9.61 16.68
N ARG A 166 20.46 -10.55 15.96
CA ARG A 166 20.60 -11.95 16.38
C ARG A 166 21.92 -12.26 17.07
N GLN A 167 22.76 -11.25 17.29
CA GLN A 167 24.11 -11.38 17.86
C GLN A 167 24.97 -12.42 17.10
N VAL A 168 24.84 -12.48 15.78
CA VAL A 168 25.64 -13.36 14.93
C VAL A 168 26.80 -12.56 14.33
N PRO A 169 28.06 -12.89 14.62
CA PRO A 169 29.20 -12.19 14.04
C PRO A 169 29.31 -12.46 12.55
N ALA A 170 30.01 -11.58 11.83
CA ALA A 170 30.37 -11.82 10.45
C ALA A 170 31.18 -13.13 10.33
N ALA A 171 30.82 -13.94 9.34
CA ALA A 171 31.38 -15.27 9.16
C ALA A 171 31.60 -15.53 7.67
N ARG A 172 32.51 -16.42 7.32
CA ARG A 172 32.69 -16.82 5.93
C ARG A 172 31.46 -17.60 5.44
N GLN A 173 31.23 -17.53 4.14
CA GLN A 173 30.19 -18.31 3.48
C GLN A 173 30.73 -19.00 2.24
N ARG A 174 30.02 -20.08 1.86
CA ARG A 174 30.29 -20.86 0.65
C ARG A 174 29.47 -20.32 -0.50
N VAL A 175 30.13 -19.89 -1.56
CA VAL A 175 29.48 -19.34 -2.75
C VAL A 175 29.82 -20.21 -3.97
N PRO A 176 28.85 -20.57 -4.82
CA PRO A 176 29.13 -21.27 -6.07
C PRO A 176 30.11 -20.47 -6.96
N LEU A 177 31.12 -21.16 -7.51
CA LEU A 177 32.08 -20.52 -8.41
C LEU A 177 31.42 -19.90 -9.65
N ALA A 178 30.33 -20.50 -10.13
CA ALA A 178 29.55 -19.97 -11.24
C ALA A 178 28.95 -18.59 -10.89
N ASP A 179 28.42 -18.44 -9.68
CA ASP A 179 27.79 -17.18 -9.26
C ASP A 179 28.87 -16.07 -9.11
N LEU A 180 30.06 -16.41 -8.59
CA LEU A 180 31.19 -15.47 -8.51
C LEU A 180 31.68 -14.99 -9.89
N ARG A 181 31.70 -15.87 -10.88
CA ARG A 181 32.07 -15.53 -12.27
C ARG A 181 31.04 -14.64 -12.96
N GLU A 182 29.78 -14.75 -12.58
CA GLU A 182 28.70 -13.92 -13.13
C GLU A 182 28.68 -12.51 -12.52
N LEU A 183 29.15 -12.37 -11.28
CA LEU A 183 29.27 -11.07 -10.60
C LEU A 183 30.30 -10.17 -11.27
N GLU A 184 31.46 -10.70 -11.64
CA GLU A 184 32.59 -9.89 -12.08
C GLU A 184 33.34 -10.46 -13.29
N GLU A 185 33.65 -9.59 -14.25
CA GLU A 185 34.64 -9.91 -15.27
C GLU A 185 36.03 -10.00 -14.64
N GLY A 186 36.86 -10.96 -15.08
CA GLY A 186 38.17 -11.22 -14.48
C GLY A 186 38.15 -12.07 -13.21
N ALA A 187 36.99 -12.58 -12.77
CA ALA A 187 36.87 -13.35 -11.54
C ALA A 187 37.77 -14.59 -11.49
N ASP A 188 37.94 -15.30 -12.60
CA ASP A 188 38.81 -16.49 -12.66
C ASP A 188 40.28 -16.17 -12.41
N GLU A 189 40.75 -15.00 -12.84
CA GLU A 189 42.14 -14.59 -12.61
C GLU A 189 42.38 -14.23 -11.15
N VAL A 190 41.47 -13.46 -10.57
CA VAL A 190 41.49 -13.10 -9.16
C VAL A 190 41.38 -14.35 -8.27
N LEU A 191 40.42 -15.23 -8.52
CA LEU A 191 40.24 -16.46 -7.74
C LEU A 191 41.47 -17.36 -7.81
N ARG A 192 42.14 -17.44 -8.97
CA ARG A 192 43.39 -18.21 -9.12
C ARG A 192 44.48 -17.66 -8.21
N GLU A 193 44.70 -16.35 -8.18
CA GLU A 193 45.72 -15.74 -7.32
C GLU A 193 45.36 -15.84 -5.83
N LEU A 194 44.10 -15.56 -5.47
CA LEU A 194 43.62 -15.69 -4.09
C LEU A 194 43.72 -17.14 -3.57
N THR A 195 43.48 -18.14 -4.42
CA THR A 195 43.67 -19.56 -4.07
C THR A 195 45.15 -19.93 -4.01
N ARG A 196 45.98 -19.47 -4.96
CA ARG A 196 47.44 -19.66 -4.93
C ARG A 196 48.06 -19.11 -3.66
N ARG A 197 47.59 -17.95 -3.19
CA ARG A 197 48.01 -17.32 -1.94
C ARG A 197 47.30 -17.87 -0.70
N ARG A 198 46.37 -18.80 -0.86
CA ARG A 198 45.61 -19.47 0.21
C ARG A 198 44.68 -18.54 1.00
N LEU A 199 44.16 -17.46 0.41
CA LEU A 199 43.08 -16.68 1.00
C LEU A 199 41.71 -17.34 0.75
N VAL A 200 41.56 -17.99 -0.40
CA VAL A 200 40.32 -18.66 -0.83
C VAL A 200 40.59 -20.13 -1.07
N ILE A 201 39.72 -20.99 -0.54
CA ILE A 201 39.70 -22.42 -0.82
C ILE A 201 38.52 -22.78 -1.71
N THR A 202 38.71 -23.79 -2.56
CA THR A 202 37.66 -24.33 -3.41
C THR A 202 37.26 -25.73 -2.95
N GLY A 203 35.98 -26.06 -3.03
CA GLY A 203 35.45 -27.37 -2.69
C GLY A 203 34.29 -27.78 -3.59
N ILE A 204 33.68 -28.91 -3.29
CA ILE A 204 32.49 -29.41 -3.99
C ILE A 204 31.34 -29.51 -3.00
N ARG A 205 30.21 -28.87 -3.35
CA ARG A 205 28.94 -29.03 -2.65
C ARG A 205 28.07 -29.99 -3.44
N ARG A 206 27.71 -31.13 -2.83
CA ARG A 206 26.65 -31.99 -3.38
C ARG A 206 25.29 -31.42 -3.02
N ARG A 207 24.54 -31.00 -4.03
CA ARG A 207 23.11 -30.72 -3.88
C ARG A 207 22.36 -32.03 -4.14
N PRO A 208 21.61 -32.57 -3.16
CA PRO A 208 20.85 -33.79 -3.38
C PRO A 208 19.85 -33.55 -4.51
N GLY A 209 19.75 -34.53 -5.41
CA GLY A 209 18.74 -34.55 -6.44
C GLY A 209 17.34 -34.58 -5.82
N ARG A 210 16.32 -34.19 -6.60
CA ARG A 210 14.93 -34.44 -6.22
C ARG A 210 14.47 -35.70 -6.96
N PRO A 211 14.26 -36.83 -6.26
CA PRO A 211 13.78 -38.06 -6.89
C PRO A 211 12.45 -37.84 -7.63
N ASP A 212 11.54 -37.07 -7.03
CA ASP A 212 10.21 -36.77 -7.59
C ASP A 212 10.24 -35.93 -8.88
N ALA A 213 11.40 -35.36 -9.23
CA ALA A 213 11.54 -34.46 -10.38
C ALA A 213 12.57 -34.95 -11.40
N ASP A 214 13.05 -36.20 -11.28
CA ASP A 214 14.15 -36.77 -12.10
C ASP A 214 15.38 -35.85 -12.19
N VAL A 215 15.63 -35.05 -11.15
CA VAL A 215 16.80 -34.16 -11.09
C VAL A 215 17.93 -34.92 -10.40
N PRO A 216 19.04 -35.24 -11.09
CA PRO A 216 20.16 -35.93 -10.48
C PRO A 216 20.84 -35.05 -9.41
N ALA A 217 21.58 -35.68 -8.50
CA ALA A 217 22.44 -34.94 -7.59
C ALA A 217 23.50 -34.17 -8.40
N VAL A 218 23.66 -32.89 -8.09
CA VAL A 218 24.61 -32.03 -8.78
C VAL A 218 25.78 -31.73 -7.85
N GLU A 219 26.98 -31.99 -8.33
CA GLU A 219 28.22 -31.52 -7.72
C GLU A 219 28.49 -30.10 -8.20
N GLU A 220 28.42 -29.15 -7.27
CA GLU A 220 28.58 -27.73 -7.55
C GLU A 220 29.91 -27.25 -6.93
N PRO A 221 30.86 -26.79 -7.75
CA PRO A 221 32.09 -26.17 -7.25
C PRO A 221 31.78 -24.90 -6.46
N ILE A 222 32.35 -24.76 -5.27
CA ILE A 222 32.17 -23.61 -4.37
C ILE A 222 33.52 -23.02 -3.98
N ALA A 223 33.52 -21.74 -3.64
CA ALA A 223 34.61 -21.02 -3.01
C ALA A 223 34.21 -20.56 -1.60
N GLU A 224 35.20 -20.46 -0.71
CA GLU A 224 35.06 -20.01 0.67
C GLU A 224 36.38 -19.36 1.12
N LEU A 225 36.35 -18.39 2.03
CA LEU A 225 37.57 -17.92 2.69
C LEU A 225 38.23 -19.08 3.44
N ILE A 226 39.56 -19.15 3.44
CA ILE A 226 40.29 -20.23 4.12
C ILE A 226 39.97 -20.31 5.62
N HIS A 227 39.75 -19.16 6.27
CA HIS A 227 39.51 -19.03 7.70
C HIS A 227 38.67 -17.78 8.03
N ASP A 228 37.86 -17.84 9.09
CA ASP A 228 37.07 -16.69 9.57
C ASP A 228 37.93 -15.58 10.18
N VAL A 229 39.15 -15.89 10.60
CA VAL A 229 40.07 -14.90 11.18
C VAL A 229 40.38 -13.76 10.20
N LEU A 230 40.30 -14.02 8.90
CA LEU A 230 40.51 -12.99 7.87
C LEU A 230 39.49 -11.87 7.98
N ILE A 231 38.27 -12.17 8.42
CA ILE A 231 37.19 -11.17 8.53
C ILE A 231 37.43 -10.24 9.73
N ARG A 232 38.02 -10.77 10.81
CA ARG A 232 38.23 -10.02 12.07
C ARG A 232 39.53 -9.22 12.07
N ALA A 233 40.60 -9.82 11.57
CA ALA A 233 41.96 -9.27 11.67
C ALA A 233 42.43 -8.55 10.40
N TRP A 234 41.59 -8.45 9.37
CA TRP A 234 41.86 -7.66 8.17
C TRP A 234 40.87 -6.49 8.05
N PRO A 235 41.23 -5.30 8.55
CA PRO A 235 40.33 -4.14 8.58
C PRO A 235 39.74 -3.79 7.21
N ALA A 236 40.55 -3.89 6.14
CA ALA A 236 40.07 -3.57 4.79
C ALA A 236 38.92 -4.49 4.36
N LEU A 237 38.99 -5.80 4.61
CA LEU A 237 37.89 -6.71 4.30
C LEU A 237 36.65 -6.42 5.15
N GLY A 238 36.84 -6.05 6.42
CA GLY A 238 35.75 -5.58 7.29
C GLY A 238 35.06 -4.35 6.71
N ASP A 239 35.82 -3.34 6.28
CA ASP A 239 35.30 -2.11 5.68
C ASP A 239 34.59 -2.39 4.35
N TRP A 240 35.14 -3.27 3.51
CA TRP A 240 34.54 -3.67 2.24
C TRP A 240 33.22 -4.40 2.47
N ALA A 241 33.20 -5.35 3.41
CA ALA A 241 31.98 -6.06 3.81
C ALA A 241 30.93 -5.13 4.39
N ALA A 242 31.32 -4.17 5.23
CA ALA A 242 30.42 -3.17 5.77
C ALA A 242 29.86 -2.25 4.68
N ARG A 243 30.65 -1.86 3.67
CA ARG A 243 30.15 -1.05 2.55
C ARG A 243 29.16 -1.81 1.67
N ASP A 244 29.37 -3.10 1.47
CA ASP A 244 28.56 -3.90 0.54
C ASP A 244 27.47 -4.77 1.20
N HIS A 245 27.33 -4.70 2.54
CA HIS A 245 26.38 -5.52 3.30
C HIS A 245 24.95 -5.44 2.73
N ARG A 246 24.46 -4.24 2.40
CA ARG A 246 23.09 -4.03 1.90
C ARG A 246 22.84 -4.77 0.58
N PHE A 247 23.84 -4.82 -0.30
CA PHE A 247 23.74 -5.57 -1.55
C PHE A 247 23.70 -7.08 -1.28
N HIS A 248 24.61 -7.60 -0.46
CA HIS A 248 24.66 -9.03 -0.16
C HIS A 248 23.45 -9.53 0.63
N ASP A 249 22.90 -8.71 1.53
CA ASP A 249 21.66 -9.01 2.24
C ASP A 249 20.46 -9.06 1.32
N TRP A 250 20.37 -8.11 0.37
CA TRP A 250 19.35 -8.16 -0.67
C TRP A 250 19.52 -9.40 -1.56
N LEU A 251 20.75 -9.68 -2.02
CA LEU A 251 21.04 -10.81 -2.91
C LEU A 251 20.67 -12.14 -2.24
N ARG A 252 21.04 -12.34 -0.96
CA ARG A 252 20.68 -13.52 -0.18
C ARG A 252 19.16 -13.69 -0.06
N ARG A 253 18.43 -12.63 0.32
CA ARG A 253 16.96 -12.66 0.41
C ARG A 253 16.33 -12.96 -0.95
N ALA A 254 16.87 -12.41 -2.03
CA ALA A 254 16.42 -12.65 -3.39
C ALA A 254 16.66 -14.11 -3.81
N ASP A 255 17.80 -14.71 -3.46
CA ASP A 255 18.13 -16.10 -3.76
C ASP A 255 17.27 -17.09 -2.97
N GLU A 256 16.95 -16.79 -1.70
CA GLU A 256 16.02 -17.57 -0.89
C GLU A 256 14.61 -17.59 -1.53
N ARG A 257 14.13 -16.42 -1.99
CA ARG A 257 12.84 -16.31 -2.69
C ARG A 257 12.86 -16.94 -4.07
N LEU A 258 13.97 -16.80 -4.80
CA LEU A 258 14.20 -17.47 -6.08
C LEU A 258 14.14 -18.99 -5.92
N ALA A 259 14.74 -19.55 -4.87
CA ALA A 259 14.66 -20.99 -4.60
C ALA A 259 13.22 -21.48 -4.38
N GLN A 260 12.39 -20.67 -3.72
CA GLN A 260 10.94 -20.94 -3.54
C GLN A 260 10.20 -20.85 -4.88
N TRP A 261 10.41 -19.76 -5.63
CA TRP A 261 9.78 -19.55 -6.94
C TRP A 261 10.21 -20.59 -7.97
N ALA A 262 11.47 -21.02 -7.98
CA ALA A 262 11.95 -22.06 -8.89
C ALA A 262 11.28 -23.42 -8.61
N GLY A 263 10.90 -23.69 -7.35
CA GLY A 263 10.20 -24.91 -6.98
C GLY A 263 8.71 -24.93 -7.31
N ARG A 264 8.01 -23.79 -7.22
CA ARG A 264 6.54 -23.71 -7.36
C ARG A 264 6.05 -22.96 -8.59
N ARG A 265 6.90 -22.09 -9.14
CA ARG A 265 6.57 -21.09 -10.18
C ARG A 265 5.37 -20.21 -9.82
N HIS A 266 5.09 -20.01 -8.53
CA HIS A 266 3.91 -19.28 -8.09
C HIS A 266 4.13 -17.76 -8.14
N PRO A 267 3.17 -16.95 -8.64
CA PRO A 267 3.33 -15.50 -8.73
C PRO A 267 3.57 -14.78 -7.40
N ASP A 268 3.15 -15.37 -6.27
CA ASP A 268 3.38 -14.83 -4.92
C ASP A 268 4.83 -14.94 -4.44
N ASP A 269 5.61 -15.79 -5.08
CA ASP A 269 7.02 -15.95 -4.78
C ASP A 269 7.89 -14.97 -5.59
N LEU A 270 7.31 -14.10 -6.42
CA LEU A 270 8.04 -13.04 -7.15
C LEU A 270 8.34 -11.84 -6.24
N LEU A 271 9.44 -11.12 -6.52
CA LEU A 271 9.78 -9.90 -5.79
C LEU A 271 8.72 -8.81 -6.02
N ARG A 272 8.40 -8.08 -4.95
CA ARG A 272 7.37 -7.03 -4.93
C ARG A 272 7.84 -5.85 -4.08
N GLY A 273 7.14 -4.72 -4.20
CA GLY A 273 7.35 -3.56 -3.33
C GLY A 273 8.79 -3.06 -3.33
N SER A 274 9.32 -2.83 -2.12
CA SER A 274 10.69 -2.36 -1.87
C SER A 274 11.75 -3.33 -2.36
N ASP A 275 11.58 -4.64 -2.18
CA ASP A 275 12.58 -5.64 -2.58
C ASP A 275 12.81 -5.66 -4.10
N LEU A 276 11.73 -5.48 -4.88
CA LEU A 276 11.83 -5.34 -6.34
C LEU A 276 12.44 -3.99 -6.73
N ALA A 277 12.14 -2.91 -6.01
CA ALA A 277 12.71 -1.59 -6.30
C ALA A 277 14.22 -1.58 -6.05
N GLU A 278 14.64 -2.06 -4.88
CA GLU A 278 16.04 -2.23 -4.49
C GLU A 278 16.79 -3.13 -5.48
N GLY A 279 16.19 -4.23 -5.92
CA GLY A 279 16.80 -5.10 -6.93
C GLY A 279 17.02 -4.43 -8.28
N LEU A 280 16.09 -3.58 -8.72
CA LEU A 280 16.23 -2.79 -9.95
C LEU A 280 17.33 -1.73 -9.82
N GLU A 281 17.47 -1.10 -8.65
CA GLU A 281 18.58 -0.17 -8.37
C GLU A 281 19.93 -0.89 -8.40
N TRP A 282 20.03 -2.10 -7.85
CA TRP A 282 21.26 -2.87 -7.91
C TRP A 282 21.61 -3.32 -9.32
N ALA A 283 20.63 -3.76 -10.10
CA ALA A 283 20.84 -4.16 -11.49
C ALA A 283 21.36 -3.02 -12.38
N ASP A 284 21.09 -1.76 -12.03
CA ASP A 284 21.61 -0.57 -12.74
C ASP A 284 23.07 -0.26 -12.38
N ARG A 285 23.48 -0.57 -11.15
CA ARG A 285 24.82 -0.24 -10.62
C ARG A 285 25.87 -1.32 -10.85
N ARG A 286 25.44 -2.58 -10.94
CA ARG A 286 26.35 -3.74 -10.99
C ARG A 286 25.70 -4.94 -11.64
N ARG A 287 26.53 -5.90 -12.06
CA ARG A 287 26.07 -7.19 -12.56
C ARG A 287 25.44 -8.01 -11.44
N LEU A 288 24.43 -8.79 -11.80
CA LEU A 288 23.76 -9.75 -10.93
C LEU A 288 23.98 -11.16 -11.48
N PRO A 289 23.99 -12.21 -10.63
CA PRO A 289 23.96 -13.58 -11.11
C PRO A 289 22.78 -13.77 -12.08
N GLY A 290 22.99 -14.50 -13.17
CA GLY A 290 22.04 -14.64 -14.28
C GLY A 290 20.68 -15.19 -13.84
N ARG A 291 20.69 -16.11 -12.87
CA ARG A 291 19.47 -16.63 -12.23
C ARG A 291 18.68 -15.53 -11.53
N THR A 292 19.37 -14.65 -10.81
CA THR A 292 18.79 -13.54 -10.05
C THR A 292 18.31 -12.44 -10.99
N ALA A 293 19.07 -12.12 -12.04
CA ALA A 293 18.66 -11.18 -13.09
C ALA A 293 17.40 -11.64 -13.84
N THR A 294 17.32 -12.93 -14.17
CA THR A 294 16.13 -13.53 -14.81
C THR A 294 14.91 -13.45 -13.89
N TYR A 295 15.10 -13.76 -12.62
CA TYR A 295 14.06 -13.68 -11.59
C TYR A 295 13.57 -12.23 -11.36
N LEU A 296 14.48 -11.26 -11.35
CA LEU A 296 14.16 -9.84 -11.27
C LEU A 296 13.37 -9.38 -12.50
N THR A 297 13.76 -9.84 -13.69
CA THR A 297 13.04 -9.57 -14.94
C THR A 297 11.62 -10.12 -14.89
N ALA A 298 11.43 -11.37 -14.47
CA ALA A 298 10.11 -11.99 -14.29
C ALA A 298 9.25 -11.21 -13.28
N SER A 299 9.85 -10.81 -12.15
CA SER A 299 9.18 -10.00 -11.11
C SER A 299 8.75 -8.64 -11.67
N SER A 300 9.60 -7.97 -12.44
CA SER A 300 9.30 -6.68 -13.05
C SER A 300 8.19 -6.77 -14.11
N ALA A 301 8.19 -7.83 -14.93
CA ALA A 301 7.18 -8.08 -15.94
C ALA A 301 5.82 -8.33 -15.30
N HIS A 302 5.79 -9.12 -14.22
CA HIS A 302 4.58 -9.36 -13.43
C HIS A 302 4.00 -8.07 -12.84
N ARG A 303 4.85 -7.20 -12.25
CA ARG A 303 4.42 -5.87 -11.76
C ARG A 303 3.78 -5.04 -12.87
N LYS A 304 4.43 -4.96 -14.05
CA LYS A 304 3.90 -4.21 -15.21
C LYS A 304 2.57 -4.77 -15.70
N ALA A 305 2.43 -6.09 -15.77
CA ALA A 305 1.17 -6.74 -16.18
C ALA A 305 0.02 -6.44 -15.21
N ARG A 306 0.28 -6.49 -13.89
CA ARG A 306 -0.73 -6.17 -12.86
C ARG A 306 -1.21 -4.73 -12.95
N LEU A 307 -0.29 -3.77 -13.15
CA LEU A 307 -0.63 -2.36 -13.35
C LEU A 307 -1.49 -2.15 -14.61
N ARG A 308 -1.12 -2.78 -15.74
CA ARG A 308 -1.91 -2.71 -16.97
C ARG A 308 -3.32 -3.29 -16.79
N ARG A 309 -3.45 -4.40 -16.06
CA ARG A 309 -4.76 -5.00 -15.75
C ARG A 309 -5.62 -4.08 -14.90
N ALA A 310 -5.04 -3.48 -13.86
CA ALA A 310 -5.75 -2.51 -13.01
C ALA A 310 -6.19 -1.27 -13.81
N GLN A 311 -5.33 -0.73 -14.66
CA GLN A 311 -5.67 0.39 -15.55
C GLN A 311 -6.82 0.03 -16.50
N ARG A 312 -6.80 -1.15 -17.11
CA ARG A 312 -7.90 -1.63 -17.98
C ARG A 312 -9.21 -1.78 -17.21
N LEU A 313 -9.18 -2.37 -16.02
CA LEU A 313 -10.37 -2.51 -15.18
C LEU A 313 -10.93 -1.14 -14.78
N ASN A 314 -10.07 -0.20 -14.36
CA ASN A 314 -10.49 1.15 -14.03
C ASN A 314 -11.06 1.89 -15.24
N ALA A 315 -10.48 1.70 -16.44
CA ALA A 315 -11.04 2.26 -17.67
C ALA A 315 -12.42 1.68 -17.99
N VAL A 316 -12.60 0.36 -17.88
CA VAL A 316 -13.90 -0.31 -18.08
C VAL A 316 -14.93 0.21 -17.07
N LEU A 317 -14.59 0.24 -15.78
CA LEU A 317 -15.47 0.76 -14.73
C LEU A 317 -15.82 2.24 -14.95
N GLY A 318 -14.85 3.05 -15.37
CA GLY A 318 -15.07 4.45 -15.74
C GLY A 318 -16.03 4.60 -16.92
N THR A 319 -15.86 3.81 -17.99
CA THR A 319 -16.79 3.82 -19.13
C THR A 319 -18.19 3.35 -18.77
N ALA A 320 -18.32 2.29 -17.96
CA ALA A 320 -19.60 1.80 -17.48
C ALA A 320 -20.33 2.85 -16.63
N LEU A 321 -19.60 3.55 -15.76
CA LEU A 321 -20.16 4.63 -14.95
C LEU A 321 -20.69 5.79 -15.83
N VAL A 322 -19.93 6.20 -16.85
CA VAL A 322 -20.38 7.24 -17.80
C VAL A 322 -21.65 6.80 -18.54
N LEU A 323 -21.73 5.55 -19.00
CA LEU A 323 -22.93 5.03 -19.67
C LEU A 323 -24.15 5.02 -18.75
N VAL A 324 -23.98 4.62 -17.48
CA VAL A 324 -25.06 4.64 -16.47
C VAL A 324 -25.54 6.07 -16.23
N VAL A 325 -24.63 7.04 -16.09
CA VAL A 325 -24.99 8.46 -15.90
C VAL A 325 -25.72 9.01 -17.13
N LEU A 326 -25.24 8.69 -18.34
CA LEU A 326 -25.91 9.09 -19.59
C LEU A 326 -27.32 8.50 -19.70
N ALA A 327 -27.48 7.20 -19.43
CA ALA A 327 -28.77 6.53 -19.44
C ALA A 327 -29.73 7.13 -18.40
N ALA A 328 -29.24 7.40 -17.18
CA ALA A 328 -30.03 8.04 -16.13
C ALA A 328 -30.46 9.47 -16.52
N SER A 329 -29.56 10.24 -17.15
CA SER A 329 -29.86 11.58 -17.66
C SER A 329 -30.92 11.56 -18.76
N LEU A 330 -30.78 10.65 -19.74
CA LEU A 330 -31.77 10.46 -20.80
C LEU A 330 -33.13 10.02 -20.24
N ALA A 331 -33.15 9.07 -19.30
CA ALA A 331 -34.37 8.63 -18.64
C ALA A 331 -35.04 9.75 -17.84
N PHE A 332 -34.25 10.60 -17.17
CA PHE A 332 -34.77 11.78 -16.46
C PHE A 332 -35.38 12.79 -17.44
N GLN A 333 -34.72 13.05 -18.57
CA GLN A 333 -35.25 13.93 -19.62
C GLN A 333 -36.54 13.39 -20.23
N GLN A 334 -36.60 12.10 -20.55
CA GLN A 334 -37.82 11.45 -21.06
C GLN A 334 -38.96 11.52 -20.03
N ARG A 335 -38.67 11.30 -18.75
CA ARG A 335 -39.65 11.44 -17.67
C ARG A 335 -40.19 12.87 -17.57
N GLN A 336 -39.32 13.87 -17.66
CA GLN A 336 -39.76 15.28 -17.66
C GLN A 336 -40.65 15.59 -18.86
N GLN A 337 -40.27 15.15 -20.06
CA GLN A 337 -41.08 15.33 -21.27
C GLN A 337 -42.45 14.65 -21.16
N ALA A 338 -42.52 13.44 -20.61
CA ALA A 338 -43.77 12.71 -20.39
C ALA A 338 -44.69 13.42 -19.38
N LEU A 339 -44.14 13.86 -18.24
CA LEU A 339 -44.88 14.63 -17.23
C LEU A 339 -45.40 15.95 -17.79
N ASP A 340 -44.60 16.62 -18.59
CA ASP A 340 -44.97 17.85 -19.27
C ASP A 340 -46.10 17.64 -20.28
N ALA A 341 -46.00 16.61 -21.12
CA ALA A 341 -47.05 16.24 -22.06
C ALA A 341 -48.36 15.87 -21.35
N GLN A 342 -48.28 15.15 -20.23
CA GLN A 342 -49.44 14.82 -19.39
C GLN A 342 -50.10 16.08 -18.81
N ARG A 343 -49.32 16.99 -18.22
CA ARG A 343 -49.85 18.27 -17.68
C ARG A 343 -50.50 19.13 -18.78
N LEU A 344 -49.92 19.12 -19.98
CA LEU A 344 -50.49 19.79 -21.14
C LEU A 344 -51.85 19.22 -21.55
N ALA A 345 -51.95 17.89 -21.65
CA ALA A 345 -53.19 17.20 -21.97
C ALA A 345 -54.27 17.44 -20.89
N GLN A 346 -53.91 17.33 -19.61
CA GLN A 346 -54.82 17.59 -18.49
C GLN A 346 -55.32 19.05 -18.49
N SER A 347 -54.44 20.02 -18.70
CA SER A 347 -54.85 21.44 -18.81
C SER A 347 -55.86 21.64 -19.95
N ARG A 348 -55.62 21.05 -21.13
CA ARG A 348 -56.55 21.13 -22.26
C ARG A 348 -57.89 20.47 -21.97
N GLN A 349 -57.90 19.31 -21.31
CA GLN A 349 -59.13 18.63 -20.91
C GLN A 349 -59.95 19.50 -19.94
N LEU A 350 -59.30 20.08 -18.94
CA LEU A 350 -59.95 20.99 -17.98
C LEU A 350 -60.51 22.24 -18.68
N VAL A 351 -59.82 22.78 -19.70
CA VAL A 351 -60.36 23.86 -20.54
C VAL A 351 -61.62 23.45 -21.28
N VAL A 352 -61.62 22.26 -21.90
CA VAL A 352 -62.80 21.76 -22.61
C VAL A 352 -63.98 21.60 -21.65
N GLN A 353 -63.75 21.00 -20.48
CA GLN A 353 -64.78 20.82 -19.44
C GLN A 353 -65.30 22.16 -18.90
N SER A 354 -64.40 23.12 -18.64
CA SER A 354 -64.76 24.48 -18.26
C SER A 354 -65.70 25.11 -19.29
N ARG A 355 -65.35 25.03 -20.58
CA ARG A 355 -66.17 25.57 -21.68
C ARG A 355 -67.56 24.94 -21.77
N THR A 356 -67.67 23.63 -21.59
CA THR A 356 -68.97 22.94 -21.63
C THR A 356 -69.89 23.32 -20.47
N LEU A 357 -69.33 23.77 -19.34
CA LEU A 357 -70.09 24.11 -18.15
C LEU A 357 -70.43 25.60 -18.05
N LEU A 358 -69.92 26.46 -18.96
CA LEU A 358 -70.12 27.92 -18.90
C LEU A 358 -71.60 28.32 -18.76
N ASP A 359 -72.49 27.62 -19.47
CA ASP A 359 -73.92 27.95 -19.49
C ASP A 359 -74.73 27.20 -18.42
N THR A 360 -74.21 26.10 -17.88
CA THR A 360 -74.93 25.21 -16.95
C THR A 360 -74.52 25.39 -15.49
N ASP A 361 -73.22 25.59 -15.24
CA ASP A 361 -72.64 25.82 -13.91
C ASP A 361 -71.40 26.74 -14.03
N PRO A 362 -71.60 28.08 -14.02
CA PRO A 362 -70.54 29.05 -14.25
C PRO A 362 -69.48 29.07 -13.15
N GLU A 363 -69.83 28.69 -11.92
CA GLU A 363 -68.89 28.64 -10.79
C GLU A 363 -67.90 27.49 -10.96
N LEU A 364 -68.39 26.28 -11.26
CA LEU A 364 -67.53 25.14 -11.55
C LEU A 364 -66.69 25.37 -12.82
N ALA A 365 -67.26 26.01 -13.85
CA ALA A 365 -66.54 26.38 -15.05
C ALA A 365 -65.32 27.29 -14.75
N ALA A 366 -65.49 28.27 -13.87
CA ALA A 366 -64.40 29.16 -13.45
C ALA A 366 -63.31 28.43 -12.65
N LEU A 367 -63.70 27.54 -11.72
CA LEU A 367 -62.76 26.73 -10.95
C LEU A 367 -61.92 25.81 -11.86
N LEU A 368 -62.55 25.17 -12.86
CA LEU A 368 -61.86 24.33 -13.83
C LEU A 368 -60.91 25.15 -14.73
N ALA A 369 -61.27 26.38 -15.09
CA ALA A 369 -60.39 27.27 -15.86
C ALA A 369 -59.14 27.68 -15.04
N VAL A 370 -59.31 28.02 -13.76
CA VAL A 370 -58.20 28.30 -12.83
C VAL A 370 -57.33 27.06 -12.66
N GLN A 371 -57.93 25.89 -12.48
CA GLN A 371 -57.20 24.64 -12.32
C GLN A 371 -56.44 24.28 -13.60
N ALA A 372 -57.04 24.47 -14.78
CA ALA A 372 -56.37 24.27 -16.07
C ALA A 372 -55.12 25.15 -16.20
N TYR A 373 -55.21 26.42 -15.81
CA TYR A 373 -54.10 27.36 -15.83
C TYR A 373 -52.99 26.98 -14.83
N ARG A 374 -53.36 26.55 -13.62
CA ARG A 374 -52.41 26.09 -12.60
C ARG A 374 -51.72 24.78 -12.97
N THR A 375 -52.42 23.83 -13.60
CA THR A 375 -51.83 22.57 -14.07
C THR A 375 -50.81 22.80 -15.18
N ARG A 376 -51.14 23.65 -16.17
CA ARG A 376 -50.20 24.18 -17.17
C ARG A 376 -50.76 25.44 -17.82
N ALA A 377 -49.98 26.52 -17.80
CA ALA A 377 -50.36 27.78 -18.44
C ALA A 377 -50.19 27.71 -19.96
N THR A 378 -51.27 27.40 -20.67
CA THR A 378 -51.34 27.36 -22.15
C THR A 378 -52.06 28.59 -22.67
N THR A 379 -52.08 28.79 -23.99
CA THR A 379 -52.87 29.88 -24.59
C THR A 379 -54.36 29.60 -24.37
N GLU A 380 -54.76 28.33 -24.47
CA GLU A 380 -56.12 27.84 -24.30
C GLU A 380 -56.60 28.00 -22.85
N SER A 381 -55.77 27.68 -21.84
CA SER A 381 -56.14 27.82 -20.43
C SER A 381 -56.19 29.27 -19.97
N ARG A 382 -55.33 30.14 -20.53
CA ARG A 382 -55.43 31.59 -20.33
C ARG A 382 -56.74 32.15 -20.91
N ALA A 383 -57.08 31.76 -22.13
CA ALA A 383 -58.32 32.20 -22.75
C ALA A 383 -59.54 31.76 -21.93
N ALA A 384 -59.58 30.50 -21.50
CA ALA A 384 -60.65 29.99 -20.65
C ALA A 384 -60.75 30.73 -19.31
N LEU A 385 -59.61 31.08 -18.70
CA LEU A 385 -59.57 31.87 -17.47
C LEU A 385 -60.16 33.28 -17.68
N TYR A 386 -59.81 33.96 -18.78
CA TYR A 386 -60.38 35.27 -19.09
C TYR A 386 -61.87 35.20 -19.40
N THR A 387 -62.31 34.18 -20.13
CA THR A 387 -63.74 33.95 -20.40
C THR A 387 -64.51 33.71 -19.10
N ALA A 388 -63.99 32.87 -18.22
CA ALA A 388 -64.60 32.63 -16.92
C ALA A 388 -64.61 33.88 -16.02
N ALA A 389 -63.56 34.70 -16.06
CA ALA A 389 -63.51 35.96 -15.32
C ALA A 389 -64.51 37.01 -15.81
N ALA A 390 -64.99 36.89 -17.06
CA ALA A 390 -66.01 37.76 -17.63
C ALA A 390 -67.44 37.30 -17.31
N LEU A 391 -67.63 36.11 -16.71
CA LEU A 391 -68.96 35.64 -16.32
C LEU A 391 -69.49 36.46 -15.13
N PRO A 392 -70.80 36.77 -15.11
CA PRO A 392 -71.41 37.41 -13.96
C PRO A 392 -71.35 36.46 -12.76
N MET A 393 -70.51 36.78 -11.78
CA MET A 393 -70.45 36.02 -10.53
C MET A 393 -71.81 36.08 -9.84
N GLN A 394 -72.51 34.94 -9.81
CA GLN A 394 -73.73 34.80 -9.03
C GLN A 394 -73.35 34.69 -7.55
N ARG A 395 -73.61 35.74 -6.79
CA ARG A 395 -73.46 35.70 -5.33
C ARG A 395 -74.77 35.24 -4.73
N ARG A 396 -74.81 34.00 -4.22
CA ARG A 396 -75.96 33.53 -3.43
C ARG A 396 -75.98 34.27 -2.10
N LEU A 397 -77.05 35.04 -1.87
CA LEU A 397 -77.27 35.77 -0.64
C LEU A 397 -78.24 34.96 0.23
N GLU A 398 -77.79 34.47 1.39
CA GLU A 398 -78.66 33.76 2.33
C GLU A 398 -79.32 34.74 3.31
N GLY A 399 -80.65 34.68 3.44
CA GLY A 399 -81.42 35.37 4.49
C GLY A 399 -82.68 36.16 4.04
N GLY A 400 -83.78 35.99 4.79
CA GLY A 400 -85.00 36.82 4.78
C GLY A 400 -86.24 36.17 4.13
N ALA A 401 -87.20 35.70 4.92
CA ALA A 401 -88.41 34.97 4.46
C ALA A 401 -89.54 35.89 3.95
N GLY A 402 -89.22 36.94 3.19
CA GLY A 402 -90.21 37.92 2.75
C GLY A 402 -89.82 38.66 1.47
N GLY A 403 -90.63 39.65 1.08
CA GLY A 403 -90.45 40.43 -0.13
C GLY A 403 -89.07 41.08 -0.24
N ILE A 404 -88.50 41.04 -1.45
CA ILE A 404 -87.19 41.59 -1.80
C ILE A 404 -87.40 42.72 -2.79
N ALA A 405 -86.72 43.84 -2.59
CA ALA A 405 -86.68 44.94 -3.55
C ALA A 405 -85.23 45.38 -3.77
N VAL A 406 -84.90 45.80 -4.99
CA VAL A 406 -83.59 46.35 -5.33
C VAL A 406 -83.79 47.81 -5.74
N SER A 407 -82.90 48.69 -5.30
CA SER A 407 -82.91 50.09 -5.72
C SER A 407 -82.75 50.24 -7.24
N ALA A 408 -83.28 51.31 -7.83
CA ALA A 408 -83.23 51.52 -9.29
C ALA A 408 -81.80 51.66 -9.85
N ASP A 409 -80.84 52.06 -9.01
CA ASP A 409 -79.42 52.09 -9.35
C ASP A 409 -78.74 50.71 -9.23
N GLY A 410 -79.48 49.68 -8.80
CA GLY A 410 -78.99 48.31 -8.66
C GLY A 410 -78.02 48.09 -7.50
N ARG A 411 -77.77 49.09 -6.65
CA ARG A 411 -76.69 49.05 -5.66
C ARG A 411 -77.12 48.63 -4.26
N THR A 412 -78.39 48.75 -3.92
CA THR A 412 -78.90 48.44 -2.58
C THR A 412 -80.02 47.42 -2.66
N LEU A 413 -79.84 46.30 -1.96
CA LEU A 413 -80.85 45.27 -1.76
C LEU A 413 -81.60 45.54 -0.45
N VAL A 414 -82.91 45.57 -0.51
CA VAL A 414 -83.78 45.61 0.65
C VAL A 414 -84.42 44.24 0.83
N THR A 415 -84.21 43.63 2.00
CA THR A 415 -84.92 42.41 2.38
C THR A 415 -85.78 42.66 3.60
N ASN A 416 -87.00 42.11 3.59
CA ASN A 416 -87.83 42.07 4.79
C ASN A 416 -87.25 41.06 5.77
N VAL A 417 -86.96 41.50 6.99
CA VAL A 417 -86.45 40.63 8.06
C VAL A 417 -87.59 40.16 8.98
N GLY A 418 -88.70 40.89 9.04
CA GLY A 418 -89.88 40.59 9.86
C GLY A 418 -90.55 41.85 10.43
N MET A 419 -91.61 41.68 11.21
CA MET A 419 -92.20 42.76 12.02
C MET A 419 -91.51 42.88 13.37
N ARG A 420 -91.43 44.10 13.91
CA ARG A 420 -91.09 44.29 15.32
C ARG A 420 -92.24 43.78 16.20
N PRO A 421 -91.97 42.97 17.24
CA PRO A 421 -93.01 42.59 18.19
C PRO A 421 -93.60 43.82 18.89
N ASN A 422 -94.93 43.90 18.99
CA ASN A 422 -95.71 44.96 19.65
C ASN A 422 -95.69 46.37 19.01
N HIS A 423 -95.18 46.54 17.79
CA HIS A 423 -95.36 47.77 17.00
C HIS A 423 -95.71 47.39 15.56
N ASP A 424 -96.66 48.09 14.92
CA ASP A 424 -96.96 47.98 13.47
C ASP A 424 -95.81 48.57 12.63
N GLU A 425 -94.57 48.13 12.89
CA GLU A 425 -93.36 48.53 12.20
C GLU A 425 -92.66 47.30 11.61
N MET A 426 -92.37 47.38 10.31
CA MET A 426 -91.60 46.40 9.57
C MET A 426 -90.10 46.70 9.71
N VAL A 427 -89.29 45.67 9.97
CA VAL A 427 -87.83 45.76 9.96
C VAL A 427 -87.35 45.36 8.58
N ILE A 428 -86.71 46.32 7.90
CA ILE A 428 -86.06 46.11 6.62
C ILE A 428 -84.55 46.09 6.81
N ARG A 429 -83.87 45.21 6.06
CA ARG A 429 -82.41 45.19 5.98
C ARG A 429 -81.98 45.72 4.63
N LEU A 430 -81.18 46.77 4.67
CA LEU A 430 -80.53 47.40 3.54
C LEU A 430 -79.12 46.82 3.42
N ARG A 431 -78.82 46.17 2.31
CA ARG A 431 -77.50 45.63 1.99
C ARG A 431 -76.96 46.33 0.75
N ASP A 432 -75.79 46.96 0.86
CA ASP A 432 -75.05 47.48 -0.28
C ASP A 432 -74.42 46.31 -1.05
N LEU A 433 -74.80 46.14 -2.30
CA LEU A 433 -74.38 45.04 -3.18
C LEU A 433 -72.95 45.21 -3.73
N VAL A 434 -72.39 46.42 -3.66
CA VAL A 434 -71.02 46.71 -4.10
C VAL A 434 -70.03 46.57 -2.95
N SER A 435 -70.36 47.12 -1.77
CA SER A 435 -69.47 47.10 -0.61
C SER A 435 -69.71 45.92 0.34
N GLY A 436 -70.87 45.27 0.27
CA GLY A 436 -71.27 44.17 1.14
C GLY A 436 -71.69 44.59 2.56
N ARG A 437 -71.82 45.89 2.83
CA ARG A 437 -72.25 46.40 4.15
C ARG A 437 -73.75 46.26 4.34
N GLU A 438 -74.16 45.92 5.56
CA GLU A 438 -75.56 45.73 5.95
C GLU A 438 -75.98 46.71 7.03
N ARG A 439 -77.22 47.20 6.94
CA ARG A 439 -77.85 48.06 7.94
C ARG A 439 -79.34 47.73 8.06
N GLU A 440 -79.83 47.63 9.28
CA GLU A 440 -81.26 47.45 9.54
C GLU A 440 -81.95 48.77 9.89
N GLN A 441 -83.19 48.92 9.45
CA GLN A 441 -84.02 50.09 9.69
C GLN A 441 -85.47 49.67 9.93
N SER A 442 -86.15 50.35 10.85
CA SER A 442 -87.58 50.14 11.14
C SER A 442 -88.43 51.21 10.46
N THR A 443 -89.54 50.79 9.86
CA THR A 443 -90.45 51.66 9.10
C THR A 443 -91.92 51.26 9.35
N PRO A 444 -92.90 52.19 9.26
CA PRO A 444 -94.32 51.86 9.47
C PRO A 444 -94.84 50.79 8.50
N ALA A 445 -95.77 49.92 8.94
CA ALA A 445 -96.18 48.66 8.30
C ALA A 445 -96.71 48.73 6.85
N THR A 446 -96.87 49.92 6.23
CA THR A 446 -97.30 50.03 4.83
C THR A 446 -96.28 50.80 4.00
N ILE A 447 -95.42 50.06 3.28
CA ILE A 447 -94.65 50.61 2.18
C ILE A 447 -95.33 50.17 0.87
N ARG A 448 -96.01 51.09 0.19
CA ARG A 448 -96.44 50.88 -1.20
C ARG A 448 -95.22 51.06 -2.10
N VAL A 449 -94.65 49.95 -2.56
CA VAL A 449 -93.71 49.99 -3.69
C VAL A 449 -94.55 50.02 -4.96
N ALA A 450 -94.61 51.17 -5.62
CA ALA A 450 -95.16 51.27 -6.97
C ALA A 450 -94.16 50.63 -7.93
N VAL A 451 -94.48 49.42 -8.40
CA VAL A 451 -93.75 48.78 -9.50
C VAL A 451 -94.45 49.17 -10.80
N GLN A 452 -93.92 50.18 -11.49
CA GLN A 452 -94.13 50.32 -12.93
C GLN A 452 -92.78 50.24 -13.64
N PRO A 453 -92.71 49.61 -14.83
CA PRO A 453 -91.45 49.36 -15.51
C PRO A 453 -90.89 50.70 -16.00
N SER A 454 -89.67 51.01 -15.55
CA SER A 454 -88.90 52.25 -15.73
C SER A 454 -89.18 53.38 -14.71
N SER A 455 -88.21 53.59 -13.81
CA SER A 455 -88.09 54.60 -12.74
C SER A 455 -88.80 54.28 -11.40
N VAL A 456 -88.00 54.14 -10.34
CA VAL A 456 -88.45 54.07 -8.93
C VAL A 456 -88.06 55.38 -8.26
N ALA A 457 -89.05 56.19 -7.90
CA ALA A 457 -88.86 57.40 -7.10
C ALA A 457 -89.29 57.13 -5.65
N TRP A 458 -88.43 57.47 -4.69
CA TRP A 458 -88.79 57.54 -3.28
C TRP A 458 -88.52 58.96 -2.79
N SER A 459 -89.54 59.63 -2.24
CA SER A 459 -89.43 60.97 -1.65
C SER A 459 -89.84 60.93 -0.19
N VAL A 460 -88.95 61.40 0.69
CA VAL A 460 -89.23 61.65 2.10
C VAL A 460 -89.83 63.06 2.23
N PRO A 461 -90.93 63.30 2.97
CA PRO A 461 -91.54 64.63 3.02
C PRO A 461 -90.65 65.62 3.79
N SER A 462 -90.14 66.64 3.10
CA SER A 462 -89.52 67.83 3.71
C SER A 462 -90.55 68.95 3.87
N ARG A 463 -90.54 69.65 5.01
CA ARG A 463 -91.42 70.80 5.31
C ARG A 463 -91.16 72.02 4.39
N SER A 464 -92.28 72.67 4.02
CA SER A 464 -92.51 74.07 3.55
C SER A 464 -91.99 74.57 2.18
N THR A 465 -92.97 74.85 1.31
CA THR A 465 -93.14 75.87 0.24
C THR A 465 -92.22 77.10 0.27
N ALA A 466 -91.81 77.81 -0.81
CA ALA A 466 -92.17 77.93 -2.25
C ALA A 466 -90.92 78.53 -3.01
N PRO A 467 -90.86 78.64 -4.37
CA PRO A 467 -91.55 79.71 -5.12
C PRO A 467 -91.99 79.33 -6.57
N GLY A 468 -92.68 80.24 -7.25
CA GLY A 468 -93.36 80.02 -8.54
C GLY A 468 -92.67 80.57 -9.82
N ALA A 469 -93.12 79.99 -10.95
CA ALA A 469 -93.32 80.55 -12.30
C ALA A 469 -92.10 81.14 -13.09
N PRO A 470 -92.19 81.30 -14.43
CA PRO A 470 -91.53 80.42 -15.41
C PRO A 470 -90.63 81.19 -16.42
N TRP A 471 -90.20 80.57 -17.54
CA TRP A 471 -89.87 81.10 -18.91
C TRP A 471 -88.85 80.13 -19.60
N ARG A 472 -89.23 79.37 -20.66
CA ARG A 472 -88.95 79.57 -22.13
C ARG A 472 -87.46 79.80 -22.47
N SER A 473 -86.83 79.31 -23.55
CA SER A 473 -87.14 78.42 -24.69
C SER A 473 -85.89 78.33 -25.60
N GLY A 474 -85.74 77.25 -26.38
CA GLY A 474 -85.04 77.23 -27.69
C GLY A 474 -83.66 76.56 -27.68
N ARG A 475 -83.30 75.70 -28.64
CA ARG A 475 -83.96 75.19 -29.85
C ARG A 475 -83.35 73.83 -30.20
#